data_AF-A0A1L4BVU7-F1
#
_entry.id   AF-A0A1L4BVU7-F1
#
_cell.length_a   1.000
_cell.length_b   1.000
_cell.length_c   1.000
_cell.angle_alpha   90.00
_cell.angle_beta   90.00
_cell.angle_gamma   90.00
#
_symmetry.space_group_name_H-M   'P 1'
#
loop_
_entity.id
_entity.type
_entity.pdbx_description
1 polymer ?
#
loop_
_entity_poly.entity_id
_entity_poly.type
_entity_poly.pdbx_seq_one_letter_code
_entity_poly.pdbx_strand_id
1 'polypeptide(L)'
;MKTLVIISHPNINESSSQQFLIQSFPQSEKITMHHLEGTYPDGQIDVKREQALLKEYDRILFQFPFYWYSSPPLLKHWFDEVLEEHFAFGYRGNKLHGKEFGLILVVGVGEKEYQTGGQEGFSISELTKPYQAIAKKIGMQYLKPLTIFQFPYMKEAQKMQLLIKYQQWVMMEKPDSLKAREVWIVNQLEETSHDTLDADESSFILDQAIEIIEDNRIELDELRMHIDNNDQ
;
A
#
# COMPACT_ATOMS: atom_id res chain seq x y z
N MET A 1 5.23 -10.60 8.07
CA MET A 1 4.50 -9.33 8.21
C MET A 1 3.00 -9.53 8.07
N LYS A 2 2.19 -8.91 8.94
CA LYS A 2 0.73 -8.74 8.78
C LYS A 2 0.39 -7.30 8.40
N THR A 3 -0.54 -7.10 7.47
CA THR A 3 -0.92 -5.78 6.96
C THR A 3 -2.40 -5.45 7.24
N LEU A 4 -2.65 -4.31 7.88
CA LEU A 4 -4.00 -3.74 8.04
C LEU A 4 -4.21 -2.63 7.02
N VAL A 5 -5.30 -2.70 6.27
CA VAL A 5 -5.70 -1.64 5.34
C VAL A 5 -6.97 -0.99 5.84
N ILE A 6 -6.83 0.22 6.39
CA ILE A 6 -7.92 1.05 6.88
C ILE A 6 -8.44 1.87 5.71
N ILE A 7 -9.66 1.59 5.27
CA ILE A 7 -10.31 2.27 4.16
C ILE A 7 -11.27 3.31 4.76
N SER A 8 -11.12 4.57 4.35
CA SER A 8 -12.09 5.63 4.63
C SER A 8 -12.65 6.14 3.31
N HIS A 9 -13.90 5.82 3.04
CA HIS A 9 -14.64 6.28 1.89
C HIS A 9 -16.14 6.32 2.20
N PRO A 10 -16.82 7.47 2.03
CA PRO A 10 -18.24 7.62 2.39
C PRO A 10 -19.15 6.66 1.60
N ASN A 11 -18.99 6.61 0.27
CA ASN A 11 -19.79 5.74 -0.60
C ASN A 11 -18.91 4.71 -1.31
N ILE A 12 -18.45 3.69 -0.59
CA ILE A 12 -17.56 2.66 -1.15
C ILE A 12 -18.23 1.88 -2.31
N ASN A 13 -19.55 1.73 -2.26
CA ASN A 13 -20.35 0.99 -3.25
C ASN A 13 -20.55 1.74 -4.58
N GLU A 14 -20.38 3.06 -4.60
CA GLU A 14 -20.54 3.87 -5.82
C GLU A 14 -19.19 4.16 -6.49
N SER A 15 -18.09 3.86 -5.81
CA SER A 15 -16.75 4.22 -6.23
C SER A 15 -16.10 3.07 -7.00
N SER A 16 -16.06 3.20 -8.34
CA SER A 16 -15.45 2.21 -9.23
C SER A 16 -13.96 1.99 -8.94
N SER A 17 -13.24 3.02 -8.46
CA SER A 17 -11.84 2.91 -8.06
C SER A 17 -11.67 2.08 -6.80
N GLN A 18 -12.50 2.32 -5.78
CA GLN A 18 -12.43 1.55 -4.53
C GLN A 18 -12.86 0.11 -4.76
N GLN A 19 -13.93 -0.13 -5.52
CA GLN A 19 -14.36 -1.48 -5.87
C GLN A 19 -13.27 -2.27 -6.59
N PHE A 20 -12.57 -1.64 -7.55
CA PHE A 20 -11.44 -2.27 -8.22
C PHE A 20 -10.33 -2.62 -7.23
N LEU A 21 -9.97 -1.73 -6.31
CA LEU A 21 -8.92 -1.99 -5.31
C LEU A 21 -9.32 -3.09 -4.31
N ILE A 22 -10.59 -3.14 -3.91
CA ILE A 22 -11.13 -4.17 -3.02
C ILE A 22 -11.13 -5.54 -3.71
N GLN A 23 -11.50 -5.58 -4.99
CA GLN A 23 -11.46 -6.82 -5.79
C GLN A 23 -10.04 -7.27 -6.11
N SER A 24 -9.11 -6.32 -6.25
CA SER A 24 -7.68 -6.57 -6.45
C SER A 24 -6.97 -7.09 -5.20
N PHE A 25 -7.66 -7.07 -4.06
CA PHE A 25 -7.09 -7.41 -2.78
C PHE A 25 -6.83 -8.92 -2.70
N PRO A 26 -5.61 -9.33 -2.36
CA PRO A 26 -5.30 -10.75 -2.32
C PRO A 26 -6.01 -11.42 -1.14
N GLN A 27 -6.57 -12.61 -1.39
CA GLN A 27 -7.15 -13.43 -0.34
C GLN A 27 -6.03 -14.08 0.47
N SER A 28 -5.57 -13.40 1.53
CA SER A 28 -4.56 -13.90 2.45
C SER A 28 -4.95 -13.62 3.88
N GLU A 29 -4.79 -14.61 4.76
CA GLU A 29 -5.03 -14.46 6.21
C GLU A 29 -4.11 -13.41 6.87
N LYS A 30 -3.01 -13.04 6.21
CA LYS A 30 -2.05 -12.05 6.72
C LYS A 30 -2.50 -10.61 6.52
N ILE A 31 -3.56 -10.39 5.74
CA ILE A 31 -3.98 -9.06 5.34
C ILE A 31 -5.45 -8.86 5.70
N THR A 32 -5.78 -7.74 6.33
CA THR A 32 -7.16 -7.43 6.72
C THR A 32 -7.57 -6.06 6.21
N MET A 33 -8.74 -6.03 5.58
CA MET A 33 -9.41 -4.79 5.19
C MET A 33 -10.36 -4.35 6.30
N HIS A 34 -10.30 -3.08 6.66
CA HIS A 34 -11.14 -2.47 7.66
C HIS A 34 -11.75 -1.18 7.11
N HIS A 35 -13.03 -1.21 6.73
CA HIS A 35 -13.75 -0.04 6.21
C HIS A 35 -14.41 0.73 7.36
N LEU A 36 -14.00 2.00 7.55
CA LEU A 36 -14.45 2.83 8.66
C LEU A 36 -15.93 3.18 8.57
N GLU A 37 -16.39 3.75 7.45
CA GLU A 37 -17.79 4.18 7.31
C GLU A 37 -18.77 3.00 7.27
N GLY A 38 -18.31 1.82 6.87
CA GLY A 38 -19.09 0.58 6.94
C GLY A 38 -19.17 0.01 8.36
N THR A 39 -18.11 0.16 9.16
CA THR A 39 -18.09 -0.34 10.56
C THR A 39 -18.75 0.64 11.53
N TYR A 40 -18.55 1.94 11.30
CA TYR A 40 -19.00 3.05 12.14
C TYR A 40 -19.87 4.02 11.33
N PRO A 41 -21.06 3.59 10.87
CA PRO A 41 -21.94 4.41 10.02
C PRO A 41 -22.49 5.65 10.76
N ASP A 42 -22.53 5.60 12.08
CA ASP A 42 -22.93 6.70 12.96
C ASP A 42 -21.74 7.56 13.44
N GLY A 43 -20.51 7.20 13.03
CA GLY A 43 -19.27 7.85 13.44
C GLY A 43 -18.80 7.52 14.85
N GLN A 44 -19.44 6.59 15.57
CA GLN A 44 -19.03 6.20 16.92
C GLN A 44 -17.93 5.15 16.89
N ILE A 45 -16.68 5.57 17.00
CA ILE A 45 -15.51 4.69 16.90
C ILE A 45 -15.32 3.90 18.21
N ASP A 46 -15.22 2.57 18.09
CA ASP A 46 -14.79 1.71 19.20
C ASP A 46 -13.26 1.76 19.33
N VAL A 47 -12.78 2.73 20.11
CA VAL A 47 -11.35 2.97 20.34
C VAL A 47 -10.61 1.70 20.78
N LYS A 48 -11.21 0.88 21.66
CA LYS A 48 -10.52 -0.32 22.17
C LYS A 48 -10.36 -1.38 21.09
N ARG A 49 -11.37 -1.55 20.24
CA ARG A 49 -11.31 -2.46 19.09
C ARG A 49 -10.25 -2.00 18.10
N GLU A 50 -10.20 -0.71 17.76
CA GLU A 50 -9.22 -0.16 16.84
C GLU A 50 -7.79 -0.31 17.38
N GLN A 51 -7.57 0.01 18.65
CA GLN A 51 -6.27 -0.18 19.30
C GLN A 51 -5.85 -1.66 19.38
N ALA A 52 -6.81 -2.59 19.51
CA ALA A 52 -6.53 -4.03 19.47
C ALA A 52 -6.09 -4.45 18.08
N LEU A 53 -6.82 -4.03 17.03
CA LEU A 53 -6.44 -4.27 15.64
C LEU A 53 -5.03 -3.75 15.38
N LEU A 54 -4.73 -2.49 15.69
CA LEU A 54 -3.40 -1.91 15.44
C LEU A 54 -2.23 -2.68 16.11
N LYS A 55 -2.47 -3.39 17.21
CA LYS A 55 -1.44 -4.21 17.86
C LYS A 55 -1.11 -5.47 17.06
N GLU A 56 -2.10 -6.05 16.39
CA GLU A 56 -2.00 -7.33 15.67
C GLU A 56 -1.25 -7.23 14.34
N TYR A 57 -1.18 -6.04 13.73
CA TYR A 57 -0.57 -5.82 12.41
C TYR A 57 0.73 -5.05 12.49
N ASP A 58 1.66 -5.38 11.61
CA ASP A 58 2.99 -4.75 11.53
C ASP A 58 2.98 -3.51 10.64
N ARG A 59 2.15 -3.54 9.58
CA ARG A 59 1.96 -2.47 8.61
C ARG A 59 0.52 -1.98 8.64
N ILE A 60 0.35 -0.67 8.75
CA ILE A 60 -0.95 0.00 8.70
C ILE A 60 -0.98 0.91 7.48
N LEU A 61 -1.89 0.61 6.55
CA LEU A 61 -2.11 1.38 5.32
C LEU A 61 -3.43 2.11 5.41
N PHE A 62 -3.41 3.43 5.20
CA PHE A 62 -4.60 4.26 5.18
C PHE A 62 -4.99 4.57 3.74
N GLN A 63 -6.12 4.02 3.30
CA GLN A 63 -6.65 4.16 1.95
C GLN A 63 -7.84 5.11 1.95
N PHE A 64 -7.74 6.22 1.20
CA PHE A 64 -8.82 7.19 1.14
C PHE A 64 -8.79 8.02 -0.15
N PRO A 65 -9.95 8.55 -0.59
CA PRO A 65 -9.98 9.55 -1.63
C PRO A 65 -9.46 10.88 -1.08
N PHE A 66 -8.63 11.56 -1.86
CA PHE A 66 -7.98 12.79 -1.43
C PHE A 66 -8.90 13.99 -1.64
N TYR A 67 -9.74 14.27 -0.64
CA TYR A 67 -10.71 15.35 -0.67
C TYR A 67 -10.11 16.62 -0.10
N TRP A 68 -10.15 17.71 -0.87
CA TRP A 68 -9.63 19.01 -0.45
C TRP A 68 -8.23 18.91 0.19
N TYR A 69 -7.34 18.18 -0.48
CA TYR A 69 -5.95 17.98 -0.04
C TYR A 69 -5.79 17.27 1.31
N SER A 70 -6.80 16.52 1.74
CA SER A 70 -6.83 15.83 3.03
C SER A 70 -7.66 14.53 2.95
N SER A 71 -7.79 13.86 4.09
CA SER A 71 -8.62 12.69 4.26
C SER A 71 -10.11 13.05 4.47
N PRO A 72 -11.02 12.10 4.24
CA PRO A 72 -12.40 12.21 4.71
C PRO A 72 -12.47 12.49 6.23
N PRO A 73 -13.58 13.10 6.70
CA PRO A 73 -13.71 13.54 8.08
C PRO A 73 -13.64 12.38 9.08
N LEU A 74 -14.20 11.21 8.75
CA LEU A 74 -14.20 10.07 9.66
C LEU A 74 -12.77 9.55 9.93
N LEU A 75 -11.89 9.53 8.92
CA LEU A 75 -10.50 9.14 9.15
C LEU A 75 -9.76 10.15 10.04
N LYS A 76 -10.04 11.45 9.87
CA LYS A 76 -9.47 12.45 10.78
C LYS A 76 -9.97 12.27 12.21
N HIS A 77 -11.27 12.02 12.38
CA HIS A 77 -11.85 11.71 13.68
C HIS A 77 -11.24 10.42 14.28
N TRP A 78 -11.02 9.41 13.47
CA TRP A 78 -10.33 8.18 13.87
C TRP A 78 -8.92 8.44 14.39
N PHE A 79 -8.14 9.30 13.73
CA PHE A 79 -6.82 9.67 14.26
C PHE A 79 -6.91 10.37 15.62
N ASP A 80 -7.93 11.20 15.83
CA ASP A 80 -8.11 11.95 17.08
C ASP A 80 -8.54 11.04 18.25
N GLU A 81 -9.41 10.08 18.00
CA GLU A 81 -9.95 9.18 19.02
C GLU A 81 -9.05 7.96 19.30
N VAL A 82 -8.43 7.38 18.27
CA VAL A 82 -7.70 6.10 18.43
C VAL A 82 -6.26 6.31 18.91
N LEU A 83 -5.62 7.38 18.46
CA LEU A 83 -4.23 7.68 18.81
C LEU A 83 -4.13 8.39 20.16
N GLU A 84 -4.58 7.74 21.23
CA GLU A 84 -4.58 8.32 22.57
C GLU A 84 -3.20 8.31 23.25
N GLU A 85 -3.05 9.22 24.23
CA GLU A 85 -1.96 9.16 25.19
C GLU A 85 -1.99 7.82 25.95
N HIS A 86 -0.81 7.27 26.26
CA HIS A 86 -0.61 5.94 26.87
C HIS A 86 -0.81 4.74 25.93
N PHE A 87 -1.30 4.96 24.70
CA PHE A 87 -1.34 3.95 23.65
C PHE A 87 -0.36 4.27 22.51
N ALA A 88 -0.62 5.38 21.81
CA ALA A 88 0.10 5.77 20.60
C ALA A 88 1.28 6.70 20.88
N PHE A 89 1.18 7.53 21.93
CA PHE A 89 2.24 8.44 22.36
C PHE A 89 2.21 8.70 23.87
N GLY A 90 3.20 9.45 24.39
CA GLY A 90 3.24 9.85 25.80
C GLY A 90 3.76 8.74 26.72
N TYR A 91 3.46 8.83 28.02
CA TYR A 91 3.99 7.88 29.01
C TYR A 91 3.51 6.45 28.69
N ARG A 92 4.44 5.54 28.38
CA ARG A 92 4.20 4.15 27.97
C ARG A 92 3.40 3.98 26.65
N GLY A 93 3.10 5.05 25.92
CA GLY A 93 2.43 5.00 24.63
C GLY A 93 3.41 4.69 23.49
N ASN A 94 3.88 3.44 23.43
CA ASN A 94 4.85 2.97 22.45
C ASN A 94 4.33 1.79 21.61
N LYS A 95 3.02 1.53 21.62
CA LYS A 95 2.44 0.32 21.01
C LYS A 95 2.56 0.29 19.49
N LEU A 96 2.78 1.45 18.88
CA LEU A 96 2.92 1.60 17.42
C LEU A 96 4.37 1.77 16.98
N HIS A 97 5.34 1.82 17.91
CA HIS A 97 6.73 2.07 17.57
C HIS A 97 7.31 0.96 16.67
N GLY A 98 7.99 1.37 15.61
CA GLY A 98 8.63 0.46 14.64
C GLY A 98 7.68 -0.14 13.60
N LYS A 99 6.36 0.03 13.74
CA LYS A 99 5.38 -0.37 12.73
C LYS A 99 5.43 0.55 11.51
N GLU A 100 4.96 0.07 10.37
CA GLU A 100 4.96 0.84 9.13
C GLU A 100 3.65 1.60 8.95
N PHE A 101 3.76 2.86 8.54
CA PHE A 101 2.65 3.76 8.25
C PHE A 101 2.66 4.08 6.76
N GLY A 102 1.66 3.63 6.01
CA GLY A 102 1.54 3.91 4.58
C GLY A 102 0.25 4.62 4.23
N LEU A 103 0.27 5.38 3.14
CA LEU A 103 -0.89 6.06 2.59
C LEU A 103 -1.19 5.52 1.19
N ILE A 104 -2.46 5.29 0.89
CA ILE A 104 -2.99 4.97 -0.43
C ILE A 104 -4.00 6.04 -0.80
N LEU A 105 -3.59 6.94 -1.70
CA LEU A 105 -4.36 8.12 -2.04
C LEU A 105 -4.99 7.95 -3.42
N VAL A 106 -6.29 8.14 -3.53
CA VAL A 106 -6.97 8.23 -4.83
C VAL A 106 -7.21 9.70 -5.15
N VAL A 107 -6.61 10.20 -6.23
CA VAL A 107 -6.67 11.60 -6.64
C VAL A 107 -7.24 11.74 -8.05
N GLY A 108 -8.09 12.76 -8.24
CA GLY A 108 -8.72 13.05 -9.54
C GLY A 108 -7.80 13.81 -10.51
N VAL A 109 -6.81 14.53 -9.99
CA VAL A 109 -5.88 15.35 -10.78
C VAL A 109 -4.70 14.51 -11.24
N GLY A 110 -4.09 14.87 -12.38
CA GLY A 110 -2.93 14.15 -12.92
C GLY A 110 -1.66 14.42 -12.11
N GLU A 111 -0.72 13.46 -12.13
CA GLU A 111 0.56 13.56 -11.40
C GLU A 111 1.35 14.83 -11.74
N LYS A 112 1.31 15.25 -13.02
CA LYS A 112 2.05 16.42 -13.53
C LYS A 112 1.63 17.75 -12.94
N GLU A 113 0.45 17.84 -12.33
CA GLU A 113 -0.02 19.07 -11.70
C GLU A 113 0.50 19.23 -10.27
N TYR A 114 0.91 18.13 -9.62
CA TYR A 114 1.44 18.11 -8.25
C TYR A 114 2.95 18.39 -8.22
N GLN A 115 3.34 19.53 -8.77
CA GLN A 115 4.73 20.01 -8.76
C GLN A 115 4.76 21.52 -8.89
N THR A 116 5.91 22.13 -8.60
CA THR A 116 6.12 23.56 -8.86
C THR A 116 5.88 23.88 -10.34
N GLY A 117 4.97 24.80 -10.62
CA GLY A 117 4.57 25.17 -11.97
C GLY A 117 3.42 24.35 -12.56
N GLY A 118 2.96 23.30 -11.88
CA GLY A 118 1.68 22.64 -12.16
C GLY A 118 0.50 23.40 -11.54
N GLN A 119 -0.72 23.04 -11.94
CA GLN A 119 -1.95 23.70 -11.48
C GLN A 119 -2.12 23.66 -9.95
N GLU A 120 -1.71 22.56 -9.31
CA GLU A 120 -1.82 22.41 -7.85
C GLU A 120 -0.68 23.12 -7.12
N GLY A 121 0.46 23.33 -7.77
CA GLY A 121 1.61 24.07 -7.24
C GLY A 121 2.37 23.40 -6.08
N PHE A 122 1.86 22.29 -5.54
CA PHE A 122 2.44 21.54 -4.43
C PHE A 122 2.61 20.07 -4.78
N SER A 123 3.67 19.45 -4.26
CA SER A 123 3.86 18.01 -4.38
C SER A 123 2.96 17.23 -3.43
N ILE A 124 2.63 15.99 -3.79
CA ILE A 124 1.91 15.07 -2.88
C ILE A 124 2.67 14.88 -1.56
N SER A 125 4.00 14.89 -1.58
CA SER A 125 4.81 14.78 -0.36
C SER A 125 4.61 15.98 0.57
N GLU A 126 4.37 17.18 0.04
CA GLU A 126 4.10 18.36 0.85
C GLU A 126 2.71 18.32 1.45
N LEU A 127 1.72 17.92 0.65
CA LEU A 127 0.33 17.85 1.09
C LEU A 127 0.10 16.73 2.12
N THR A 128 0.96 15.70 2.13
CA THR A 128 0.90 14.58 3.08
C THR A 128 1.76 14.76 4.33
N LYS A 129 2.43 15.91 4.50
CA LYS A 129 3.24 16.23 5.69
C LYS A 129 2.50 16.05 7.03
N PRO A 130 1.20 16.37 7.18
CA PRO A 130 0.49 16.12 8.43
C PRO A 130 0.53 14.65 8.84
N TYR A 131 0.34 13.72 7.90
CA TYR A 131 0.40 12.28 8.17
C TYR A 131 1.82 11.80 8.48
N GLN A 132 2.82 12.36 7.80
CA GLN A 132 4.23 12.10 8.13
C GLN A 132 4.56 12.57 9.56
N ALA A 133 4.02 13.71 9.98
CA ALA A 133 4.18 14.22 11.34
C ALA A 133 3.49 13.31 12.38
N ILE A 134 2.29 12.80 12.07
CA ILE A 134 1.59 11.80 12.89
C ILE A 134 2.47 10.56 13.05
N ALA A 135 2.92 9.94 11.95
CA ALA A 135 3.76 8.75 11.95
C ALA A 135 5.04 8.95 12.79
N LYS A 136 5.71 10.10 12.63
CA LYS A 136 6.88 10.46 13.41
C LYS A 136 6.58 10.59 14.90
N LYS A 137 5.43 11.17 15.27
CA LYS A 137 5.02 11.38 16.67
C LYS A 137 4.77 10.07 17.39
N ILE A 138 4.17 9.09 16.70
CA ILE A 138 3.82 7.76 17.24
C ILE A 138 4.91 6.70 17.01
N GLY A 139 6.09 7.12 16.53
CA GLY A 139 7.26 6.25 16.34
C GLY A 139 7.14 5.22 15.21
N MET A 140 6.23 5.44 14.24
CA MET A 140 6.07 4.59 13.07
C MET A 140 7.00 4.99 11.92
N GLN A 141 7.33 4.03 11.07
CA GLN A 141 8.11 4.24 9.85
C GLN A 141 7.18 4.70 8.73
N TYR A 142 7.30 5.96 8.32
CA TYR A 142 6.49 6.52 7.24
C TYR A 142 6.97 6.00 5.87
N LEU A 143 6.09 5.28 5.17
CA LEU A 143 6.34 4.76 3.83
C LEU A 143 6.00 5.81 2.76
N LYS A 144 6.59 5.67 1.57
CA LYS A 144 6.25 6.51 0.41
C LYS A 144 4.75 6.36 0.08
N PRO A 145 3.98 7.44 -0.05
CA PRO A 145 2.56 7.34 -0.36
C PRO A 145 2.34 6.71 -1.75
N LEU A 146 1.46 5.71 -1.82
CA LEU A 146 0.98 5.14 -3.08
C LEU A 146 -0.17 6.02 -3.59
N THR A 147 0.11 6.86 -4.59
CA THR A 147 -0.89 7.77 -5.16
C THR A 147 -1.40 7.23 -6.48
N ILE A 148 -2.73 7.23 -6.63
CA ILE A 148 -3.46 6.74 -7.80
C ILE A 148 -4.09 7.94 -8.47
N PHE A 149 -3.49 8.38 -9.58
CA PHE A 149 -3.91 9.55 -10.33
C PHE A 149 -4.92 9.18 -11.41
N GLN A 150 -6.02 9.91 -11.54
CA GLN A 150 -6.93 9.83 -12.69
C GLN A 150 -7.45 8.41 -12.98
N PHE A 151 -7.77 7.63 -11.93
CA PHE A 151 -8.24 6.24 -12.07
C PHE A 151 -9.35 6.04 -13.12
N PRO A 152 -10.40 6.90 -13.20
CA PRO A 152 -11.46 6.75 -14.21
C PRO A 152 -10.97 6.83 -15.65
N TYR A 153 -9.83 7.50 -15.91
CA TYR A 153 -9.25 7.70 -17.24
C TYR A 153 -8.16 6.68 -17.58
N MET A 154 -7.82 5.76 -16.67
CA MET A 154 -6.82 4.72 -16.91
C MET A 154 -7.33 3.66 -17.90
N LYS A 155 -6.45 3.24 -18.81
CA LYS A 155 -6.68 2.08 -19.69
C LYS A 155 -6.56 0.77 -18.89
N GLU A 156 -7.11 -0.32 -19.41
CA GLU A 156 -7.07 -1.63 -18.75
C GLU A 156 -5.65 -2.10 -18.40
N ALA A 157 -4.69 -1.93 -19.31
CA ALA A 157 -3.28 -2.25 -19.04
C ALA A 157 -2.71 -1.46 -17.85
N GLN A 158 -3.08 -0.19 -17.70
CA GLN A 158 -2.64 0.64 -16.57
C GLN A 158 -3.33 0.22 -15.28
N LYS A 159 -4.59 -0.20 -15.34
CA LYS A 159 -5.31 -0.75 -14.18
C LYS A 159 -4.68 -2.06 -13.70
N MET A 160 -4.26 -2.94 -14.62
CA MET A 160 -3.55 -4.18 -14.28
C MET A 160 -2.17 -3.91 -13.65
N GLN A 161 -1.41 -2.96 -14.19
CA GLN A 161 -0.15 -2.53 -13.56
C GLN A 161 -0.36 -1.95 -12.16
N LEU A 162 -1.44 -1.17 -11.99
CA LEU A 162 -1.81 -0.63 -10.70
C LEU A 162 -2.19 -1.73 -9.70
N LEU A 163 -2.91 -2.77 -10.15
CA LEU A 163 -3.25 -3.94 -9.34
C LEU A 163 -1.98 -4.62 -8.82
N ILE A 164 -1.02 -4.92 -9.70
CA ILE A 164 0.26 -5.53 -9.32
C ILE A 164 0.99 -4.65 -8.31
N LYS A 165 1.10 -3.34 -8.59
CA LYS A 165 1.77 -2.38 -7.71
C LYS A 165 1.08 -2.30 -6.34
N TYR A 166 -0.25 -2.36 -6.32
CA TYR A 166 -1.04 -2.33 -5.09
C TYR A 166 -0.81 -3.61 -4.28
N GLN A 167 -0.85 -4.79 -4.90
CA GLN A 167 -0.59 -6.05 -4.21
C GLN A 167 0.83 -6.12 -3.66
N GLN A 168 1.83 -5.69 -4.44
CA GLN A 168 3.21 -5.54 -3.97
C GLN A 168 3.28 -4.62 -2.74
N TRP A 169 2.55 -3.51 -2.76
CA TRP A 169 2.52 -2.57 -1.65
C TRP A 169 1.89 -3.15 -0.37
N VAL A 170 0.90 -4.02 -0.51
CA VAL A 170 0.20 -4.64 0.62
C VAL A 170 0.97 -5.86 1.17
N MET A 171 1.59 -6.65 0.29
CA MET A 171 2.24 -7.92 0.64
C MET A 171 3.73 -7.81 0.97
N MET A 172 4.48 -6.91 0.31
CA MET A 172 5.95 -6.95 0.38
C MET A 172 6.52 -6.14 1.54
N GLU A 173 7.43 -6.72 2.32
CA GLU A 173 8.13 -6.02 3.40
C GLU A 173 8.98 -4.83 2.90
N LYS A 174 9.53 -4.89 1.68
CA LYS A 174 10.29 -3.77 1.06
C LYS A 174 9.93 -3.58 -0.42
N PRO A 175 8.87 -2.83 -0.74
CA PRO A 175 8.42 -2.65 -2.12
C PRO A 175 9.42 -1.90 -3.01
N ASP A 176 10.43 -1.22 -2.45
CA ASP A 176 11.45 -0.50 -3.22
C ASP A 176 12.67 -1.37 -3.58
N SER A 177 12.78 -2.58 -3.02
CA SER A 177 13.89 -3.50 -3.36
C SER A 177 13.57 -4.30 -4.62
N LEU A 178 14.44 -4.20 -5.62
CA LEU A 178 14.35 -4.98 -6.86
C LEU A 178 14.30 -6.49 -6.57
N LYS A 179 15.16 -6.96 -5.65
CA LYS A 179 15.17 -8.37 -5.17
C LYS A 179 13.84 -8.82 -4.60
N ALA A 180 13.21 -7.95 -3.79
CA ALA A 180 11.94 -8.31 -3.18
C ALA A 180 10.82 -8.37 -4.23
N ARG A 181 10.87 -7.51 -5.26
CA ARG A 181 9.90 -7.51 -6.34
C ARG A 181 10.02 -8.76 -7.21
N GLU A 182 11.23 -9.17 -7.54
CA GLU A 182 11.50 -10.41 -8.29
C GLU A 182 10.92 -11.61 -7.56
N VAL A 183 11.26 -11.80 -6.29
CA VAL A 183 10.75 -12.91 -5.48
C VAL A 183 9.22 -12.89 -5.38
N TRP A 184 8.61 -11.71 -5.21
CA TRP A 184 7.15 -11.60 -5.19
C TRP A 184 6.52 -11.97 -6.53
N ILE A 185 7.10 -11.52 -7.65
CA ILE A 185 6.61 -11.83 -9.00
C ILE A 185 6.69 -13.34 -9.24
N VAL A 186 7.83 -13.97 -8.94
CA VAL A 186 8.01 -15.42 -9.08
C VAL A 186 6.95 -16.17 -8.28
N ASN A 187 6.79 -15.86 -6.98
CA ASN A 187 5.78 -16.51 -6.16
C ASN A 187 4.34 -16.34 -6.70
N GLN A 188 4.01 -15.17 -7.27
CA GLN A 188 2.69 -14.96 -7.87
C GLN A 188 2.52 -15.72 -9.19
N LEU A 189 3.57 -15.84 -10.01
CA LEU A 189 3.53 -16.65 -11.23
C LEU A 189 3.35 -18.13 -10.88
N GLU A 190 4.02 -18.63 -9.85
CA GLU A 190 3.87 -20.01 -9.33
C GLU A 190 2.49 -20.28 -8.72
N GLU A 191 1.90 -19.31 -8.02
CA GLU A 191 0.56 -19.43 -7.42
C GLU A 191 -0.58 -19.26 -8.43
N THR A 192 -0.30 -18.73 -9.63
CA THR A 192 -1.31 -18.50 -10.67
C THR A 192 -1.74 -19.84 -11.26
N SER A 193 -3.01 -20.22 -11.09
CA SER A 193 -3.48 -21.55 -11.49
C SER A 193 -3.47 -21.74 -13.01
N HIS A 194 -2.72 -22.74 -13.46
CA HIS A 194 -2.63 -23.19 -14.86
C HIS A 194 -4.00 -23.55 -15.48
N ASP A 195 -5.05 -23.77 -14.68
CA ASP A 195 -6.42 -24.04 -15.15
C ASP A 195 -7.13 -22.85 -15.83
N THR A 196 -6.66 -21.62 -15.62
CA THR A 196 -7.27 -20.40 -16.23
C THR A 196 -6.59 -19.97 -17.53
N LEU A 197 -5.52 -20.67 -17.90
CA LEU A 197 -4.66 -20.39 -19.02
C LEU A 197 -4.78 -21.56 -20.01
N ASP A 198 -4.83 -21.30 -21.30
CA ASP A 198 -4.90 -22.39 -22.30
C ASP A 198 -3.71 -23.34 -22.10
N ALA A 199 -4.04 -24.61 -21.82
CA ALA A 199 -3.32 -25.50 -20.92
C ALA A 199 -1.90 -25.95 -21.34
N ASP A 200 -1.42 -25.59 -22.53
CA ASP A 200 -0.10 -26.03 -23.03
C ASP A 200 0.87 -24.87 -23.34
N GLU A 201 0.47 -23.83 -24.08
CA GLU A 201 1.38 -22.72 -24.42
C GLU A 201 1.63 -21.76 -23.26
N SER A 202 0.61 -21.54 -22.43
CA SER A 202 0.68 -20.50 -21.39
C SER A 202 1.49 -20.94 -20.17
N SER A 203 1.46 -22.24 -19.82
CA SER A 203 2.30 -22.79 -18.75
C SER A 203 3.78 -22.67 -19.11
N PHE A 204 4.13 -23.02 -20.35
CA PHE A 204 5.50 -22.90 -20.84
C PHE A 204 6.02 -21.46 -20.81
N ILE A 205 5.18 -20.48 -21.16
CA ILE A 205 5.55 -19.05 -21.10
C ILE A 205 5.77 -18.60 -19.65
N LEU A 206 4.98 -19.07 -18.70
CA LEU A 206 5.15 -18.76 -17.28
C LEU A 206 6.46 -19.35 -16.73
N ASP A 207 6.72 -20.63 -17.00
CA ASP A 207 7.94 -21.31 -16.57
C ASP A 207 9.18 -20.65 -17.17
N GLN A 208 9.14 -20.30 -18.46
CA GLN A 208 10.21 -19.57 -19.13
C GLN A 208 10.41 -18.16 -18.55
N ALA A 209 9.32 -17.47 -18.19
CA ALA A 209 9.41 -16.15 -17.57
C ALA A 209 10.04 -16.23 -16.17
N ILE A 210 9.72 -17.26 -15.39
CA ILE A 210 10.34 -17.52 -14.09
C ILE A 210 11.84 -17.78 -14.27
N GLU A 211 12.21 -18.70 -15.17
CA GLU A 211 13.61 -19.05 -15.45
C GLU A 211 14.43 -17.83 -15.87
N ILE A 212 13.90 -16.98 -16.76
CA ILE A 212 14.55 -15.73 -17.16
C ILE A 212 14.75 -14.78 -15.97
N ILE A 213 13.77 -14.66 -15.07
CA ILE A 213 13.89 -13.79 -13.89
C ILE A 213 14.96 -14.33 -12.93
N GLU A 214 15.02 -15.65 -12.73
CA GLU A 214 16.03 -16.31 -11.89
C GLU A 214 17.44 -16.22 -12.47
N ASP A 215 17.60 -16.44 -13.78
CA ASP A 215 18.89 -16.34 -14.47
C ASP A 215 19.44 -14.91 -14.42
N ASN A 216 18.59 -13.91 -14.72
CA ASN A 216 18.96 -12.50 -14.60
C ASN A 216 19.37 -12.16 -13.15
N ARG A 217 18.75 -12.82 -12.16
CA ARG A 217 19.08 -12.62 -10.76
C ARG A 217 20.48 -13.15 -10.41
N ILE A 218 20.81 -14.33 -10.93
CA ILE A 218 22.14 -14.93 -10.77
C ILE A 218 23.19 -14.02 -11.40
N GLU A 219 22.97 -13.55 -12.63
CA GLU A 219 23.91 -12.65 -13.32
C GLU A 219 24.13 -11.34 -12.53
N LEU A 220 23.07 -10.73 -11.99
CA LEU A 220 23.19 -9.53 -11.15
C LEU A 220 23.97 -9.78 -9.86
N ASP A 221 23.76 -10.93 -9.20
CA ASP A 221 24.48 -11.26 -7.97
C ASP A 221 25.97 -11.58 -8.28
N GLU A 222 26.29 -12.19 -9.43
CA GLU A 222 27.67 -12.38 -9.93
C GLU A 222 28.38 -11.06 -10.23
N LEU A 223 27.73 -10.16 -11.00
CA LEU A 223 28.25 -8.83 -11.31
C LEU A 223 28.55 -8.03 -10.03
N ARG A 224 27.68 -8.15 -9.02
CA ARG A 224 27.90 -7.52 -7.72
C ARG A 224 29.13 -8.07 -7.01
N MET A 225 29.35 -9.39 -7.00
CA MET A 225 30.56 -9.98 -6.41
C MET A 225 31.83 -9.48 -7.11
N HIS A 226 31.80 -9.27 -8.43
CA HIS A 226 32.94 -8.72 -9.17
C HIS A 226 33.24 -7.26 -8.82
N ILE A 227 32.22 -6.45 -8.55
CA ILE A 227 32.40 -5.06 -8.10
C ILE A 227 32.98 -5.04 -6.68
N ASP A 228 32.39 -5.80 -5.75
CA ASP A 228 32.82 -5.83 -4.36
C ASP A 228 34.26 -6.37 -4.19
N ASN A 229 34.72 -7.24 -5.10
CA ASN A 229 36.08 -7.75 -5.14
C ASN A 229 37.10 -6.81 -5.82
N ASN A 230 36.65 -5.86 -6.63
CA ASN A 230 37.52 -4.87 -7.29
C ASN A 230 37.74 -3.60 -6.45
N ASP A 231 36.91 -3.39 -5.40
CA ASP A 231 37.02 -2.28 -4.45
C ASP A 231 37.89 -2.63 -3.21
N GLN A 232 38.53 -3.82 -3.17
CA GLN A 232 39.55 -4.21 -2.18
C GLN A 232 40.96 -4.12 -2.75
#